data_AF-A0AA87PYJ4-F1
#
_entry.id   AF-A0AA87PYJ4-F1
#
_cell.length_a   1.000
_cell.length_b   1.000
_cell.length_c   1.000
_cell.angle_alpha   90.00
_cell.angle_beta   90.00
_cell.angle_gamma   90.00
#
_symmetry.space_group_name_H-M   'P 1'
#
loop_
_entity.id
_entity.type
_entity.pdbx_description
1 polymer ?
#
loop_
_entity_poly.entity_id
_entity_poly.type
_entity_poly.pdbx_seq_one_letter_code
_entity_poly.pdbx_strand_id
1 'polypeptide(L)'
;MAAKFAELKKHFYRRLKYRLIRPKPPTLSEPFSGPVVVVGSAPVSHKPADFDETFRVITINGSQVVTKAWGVEAPDVALVQFNQIEGTNTNAVEVRRVLNGERAKMLYILLWRDGRKRLEDGLKAFNYRYDNLEIVDRYRRMALLDRVGGMKCSELGADDKCSNGINAVLFALYNGATAVVITGINPDSGGHVYNQENLTRLHIGKDREILLRLIGQGYPIFTADPAVAQSLGLPLWEGKARARQMSEAQARAARTDSKPAGVLTPSLG
;
A
#
# COMPACT_ATOMS: atom_id res chain seq x y z
N MET A 1 -10.45 31.25 -14.37
CA MET A 1 -9.27 31.18 -15.27
C MET A 1 -7.95 31.09 -14.49
N ALA A 2 -7.66 32.00 -13.54
CA ALA A 2 -6.41 31.98 -12.74
C ALA A 2 -6.15 30.69 -11.92
N ALA A 3 -7.19 30.12 -11.29
CA ALA A 3 -7.07 28.88 -10.51
C ALA A 3 -6.65 27.66 -11.36
N LYS A 4 -7.14 27.57 -12.61
CA LYS A 4 -6.76 26.51 -13.55
C LYS A 4 -5.29 26.65 -13.99
N PHE A 5 -4.82 27.88 -14.17
CA PHE A 5 -3.42 28.16 -14.53
C PHE A 5 -2.44 27.84 -13.40
N ALA A 6 -2.80 28.13 -12.15
CA ALA A 6 -1.98 27.81 -10.97
C ALA A 6 -1.83 26.29 -10.77
N GLU A 7 -2.91 25.52 -10.91
CA GLU A 7 -2.86 24.05 -10.84
C GLU A 7 -2.06 23.45 -12.01
N LEU A 8 -2.19 24.00 -13.22
CA LEU A 8 -1.39 23.57 -14.37
C LEU A 8 0.12 23.83 -14.17
N LYS A 9 0.50 25.01 -13.66
CA LYS A 9 1.90 25.35 -13.34
C LYS A 9 2.47 24.39 -12.30
N LYS A 10 1.68 24.06 -11.27
CA LYS A 10 2.04 23.11 -10.21
C LYS A 10 2.19 21.68 -10.76
N HIS A 11 1.32 21.25 -11.69
CA HIS A 11 1.45 19.98 -12.39
C HIS A 11 2.76 19.89 -13.17
N PHE A 12 3.03 20.91 -14.00
CA PHE A 12 4.24 20.95 -14.80
C PHE A 12 5.51 20.96 -13.94
N TYR A 13 5.56 21.81 -12.92
CA TYR A 13 6.67 21.86 -11.98
C TYR A 13 6.93 20.52 -11.31
N ARG A 14 5.89 19.83 -10.81
CA ARG A 14 6.05 18.53 -10.15
C ARG A 14 6.50 17.44 -11.11
N ARG A 15 5.93 17.41 -12.32
CA ARG A 15 6.34 16.45 -13.35
C ARG A 15 7.78 16.65 -13.78
N LEU A 16 8.19 17.91 -13.95
CA LEU A 16 9.56 18.28 -14.27
C LEU A 16 10.50 17.89 -13.11
N LYS A 17 10.18 18.29 -11.88
CA LYS A 17 10.96 17.95 -10.68
C LYS A 17 11.10 16.45 -10.49
N TYR A 18 10.03 15.67 -10.66
CA TYR A 18 10.08 14.20 -10.60
C TYR A 18 11.03 13.61 -11.65
N ARG A 19 10.95 14.08 -12.90
CA ARG A 19 11.83 13.63 -13.99
C ARG A 19 13.30 13.98 -13.76
N LEU A 20 13.57 15.14 -13.16
CA LEU A 20 14.92 15.61 -12.86
C LEU A 20 15.52 14.88 -11.66
N ILE A 21 14.77 14.75 -10.57
CA ILE A 21 15.26 14.13 -9.31
C ILE A 21 15.32 12.61 -9.41
N ARG A 22 14.46 11.99 -10.23
CA ARG A 22 14.35 10.53 -10.39
C ARG A 22 14.32 9.81 -9.03
N PRO A 23 13.37 10.16 -8.16
CA PRO A 23 13.30 9.62 -6.81
C PRO A 23 13.25 8.09 -6.83
N LYS A 24 13.96 7.46 -5.89
CA LYS A 24 13.84 6.02 -5.66
C LYS A 24 12.65 5.74 -4.72
N PRO A 25 11.90 4.65 -4.94
CA PRO A 25 10.89 4.22 -3.98
C PRO A 25 11.50 3.97 -2.58
N PRO A 26 10.71 3.99 -1.50
CA PRO A 26 11.16 3.54 -0.20
C PRO A 26 11.50 2.04 -0.21
N THR A 27 12.57 1.67 0.48
CA THR A 27 13.20 0.35 0.45
C THR A 27 13.45 -0.16 1.85
N LEU A 28 13.27 -1.46 2.05
CA LEU A 28 13.85 -2.16 3.19
C LEU A 28 15.32 -2.45 2.95
N SER A 29 16.09 -2.58 4.04
CA SER A 29 17.46 -3.08 3.99
C SER A 29 17.50 -4.53 3.50
N GLU A 30 16.49 -5.32 3.88
CA GLU A 30 16.29 -6.70 3.45
C GLU A 30 14.93 -6.83 2.75
N PRO A 31 14.89 -7.27 1.49
CA PRO A 31 13.64 -7.57 0.82
C PRO A 31 12.84 -8.66 1.55
N PHE A 32 11.53 -8.62 1.39
CA PHE A 32 10.66 -9.71 1.79
C PHE A 32 10.99 -10.98 1.01
N SER A 33 10.91 -12.12 1.70
CA SER A 33 11.13 -13.46 1.14
C SER A 33 9.88 -14.34 1.16
N GLY A 34 8.74 -13.78 1.60
CA GLY A 34 7.49 -14.50 1.80
C GLY A 34 6.26 -13.62 1.54
N PRO A 35 5.05 -14.15 1.84
CA PRO A 35 3.81 -13.40 1.67
C PRO A 35 3.73 -12.24 2.66
N VAL A 36 3.20 -11.11 2.19
CA VAL A 36 2.99 -9.91 3.00
C VAL A 36 1.51 -9.70 3.21
N VAL A 37 1.08 -9.52 4.47
CA VAL A 37 -0.27 -9.06 4.81
C VAL A 37 -0.24 -7.55 5.00
N VAL A 38 -1.05 -6.84 4.22
CA VAL A 38 -1.27 -5.40 4.35
C VAL A 38 -2.60 -5.17 5.04
N VAL A 39 -2.54 -4.62 6.25
CA VAL A 39 -3.70 -4.41 7.10
C VAL A 39 -4.08 -2.93 7.10
N GLY A 40 -5.21 -2.61 6.49
CA GLY A 40 -5.80 -1.29 6.48
C GLY A 40 -6.71 -1.02 7.68
N SER A 41 -7.39 0.12 7.63
CA SER A 41 -8.22 0.61 8.74
C SER A 41 -9.73 0.47 8.48
N ALA A 42 -10.20 -0.35 7.54
CA ALA A 42 -11.64 -0.53 7.27
C ALA A 42 -12.30 -1.42 8.35
N PRO A 43 -13.60 -1.21 8.68
CA PRO A 43 -14.26 -1.77 9.87
C PRO A 43 -14.15 -3.30 10.04
N VAL A 44 -14.06 -4.02 8.93
CA VAL A 44 -13.93 -5.47 8.90
C VAL A 44 -12.56 -5.83 8.35
N SER A 45 -11.86 -6.72 9.04
CA SER A 45 -10.59 -7.31 8.61
C SER A 45 -10.55 -8.78 9.02
N HIS A 46 -10.06 -9.64 8.14
CA HIS A 46 -9.94 -11.07 8.38
C HIS A 46 -8.47 -11.48 8.46
N LYS A 47 -8.15 -12.36 9.41
CA LYS A 47 -6.86 -13.03 9.45
C LYS A 47 -6.74 -13.94 8.21
N PRO A 48 -5.67 -13.85 7.41
CA PRO A 48 -5.48 -14.73 6.27
C PRO A 48 -5.41 -16.20 6.68
N ALA A 49 -5.90 -17.10 5.81
CA ALA A 49 -5.69 -18.53 5.96
C ALA A 49 -4.19 -18.88 6.00
N ASP A 50 -3.82 -19.90 6.79
CA ASP A 50 -2.44 -20.34 7.05
C ASP A 50 -1.50 -19.25 7.61
N PHE A 51 -2.04 -18.18 8.22
CA PHE A 51 -1.21 -17.12 8.77
C PHE A 51 -0.32 -17.64 9.92
N ASP A 52 0.99 -17.55 9.69
CA ASP A 52 2.07 -18.01 10.55
C ASP A 52 3.27 -17.04 10.47
N GLU A 53 4.37 -17.37 11.13
CA GLU A 53 5.60 -16.57 11.22
C GLU A 53 6.32 -16.32 9.89
N THR A 54 5.95 -17.02 8.82
CA THR A 54 6.52 -16.79 7.48
C THR A 54 5.91 -15.59 6.79
N PHE A 55 4.75 -15.11 7.27
CA PHE A 55 4.16 -13.87 6.79
C PHE A 55 4.91 -12.67 7.34
N ARG A 56 4.95 -11.62 6.53
CA ARG A 56 5.36 -10.29 6.96
C ARG A 56 4.15 -9.40 7.07
N VAL A 57 4.15 -8.50 8.04
CA VAL A 57 2.98 -7.69 8.39
C VAL A 57 3.28 -6.22 8.16
N ILE A 58 2.44 -5.58 7.33
CA ILE A 58 2.42 -4.14 7.13
C ILE A 58 1.13 -3.57 7.70
N THR A 59 1.23 -2.65 8.66
CA THR A 59 0.09 -1.92 9.21
C THR A 59 0.03 -0.49 8.69
N ILE A 60 -1.18 0.08 8.67
CA ILE A 60 -1.48 1.42 8.17
C ILE A 60 -2.19 2.21 9.26
N ASN A 61 -1.57 3.32 9.67
CA ASN A 61 -2.05 4.14 10.79
C ASN A 61 -2.35 3.25 12.03
N GLY A 62 -3.55 3.34 12.59
CA GLY A 62 -3.96 2.59 13.77
C GLY A 62 -4.30 1.10 13.55
N SER A 63 -4.13 0.53 12.35
CA SER A 63 -4.56 -0.86 12.08
C SER A 63 -3.78 -1.95 12.82
N GLN A 64 -2.71 -1.57 13.52
CA GLN A 64 -1.92 -2.47 14.38
C GLN A 64 -2.75 -3.17 15.46
N VAL A 65 -3.82 -2.55 15.96
CA VAL A 65 -4.69 -3.21 16.95
C VAL A 65 -5.42 -4.42 16.36
N VAL A 66 -5.65 -4.47 15.04
CA VAL A 66 -6.20 -5.67 14.37
C VAL A 66 -5.19 -6.82 14.43
N THR A 67 -3.94 -6.55 14.07
CA THR A 67 -2.90 -7.60 14.02
C THR A 67 -2.53 -8.14 15.39
N LYS A 68 -2.70 -7.33 16.43
CA LYS A 68 -2.48 -7.76 17.82
C LYS A 68 -3.40 -8.92 18.21
N ALA A 69 -4.66 -8.88 17.78
CA ALA A 69 -5.61 -9.98 17.98
C ALA A 69 -5.21 -11.28 17.26
N TRP A 70 -4.28 -11.21 16.30
CA TRP A 70 -3.75 -12.38 15.58
C TRP A 70 -2.48 -12.96 16.21
N GLY A 71 -2.00 -12.38 17.31
CA GLY A 71 -0.75 -12.75 17.98
C GLY A 71 0.48 -12.01 17.46
N VAL A 72 0.31 -10.96 16.64
CA VAL A 72 1.44 -10.16 16.15
C VAL A 72 1.85 -9.16 17.23
N GLU A 73 3.02 -9.39 17.82
CA GLU A 73 3.59 -8.53 18.85
C GLU A 73 3.97 -7.14 18.30
N ALA A 74 4.60 -7.10 17.12
CA ALA A 74 4.91 -5.89 16.38
C ALA A 74 4.90 -6.17 14.87
N PRO A 75 4.34 -5.27 14.05
CA PRO A 75 4.41 -5.38 12.61
C PRO A 75 5.86 -5.22 12.13
N ASP A 76 6.20 -5.90 11.03
CA ASP A 76 7.50 -5.69 10.38
C ASP A 76 7.60 -4.27 9.83
N VAL A 77 6.49 -3.71 9.33
CA VAL A 77 6.43 -2.34 8.83
C VAL A 77 5.15 -1.64 9.27
N ALA A 78 5.26 -0.39 9.72
CA ALA A 78 4.12 0.50 9.94
C ALA A 78 4.22 1.73 9.02
N LEU A 79 3.15 2.02 8.28
CA LEU A 79 3.02 3.23 7.46
C LEU A 79 2.03 4.19 8.12
N VAL A 80 2.51 5.32 8.63
CA VAL A 80 1.69 6.29 9.36
C VAL A 80 1.66 7.62 8.62
N GLN A 81 0.44 8.14 8.38
CA GLN A 81 0.26 9.47 7.78
C GLN A 81 0.71 10.57 8.77
N PHE A 82 1.42 11.60 8.30
CA PHE A 82 1.92 12.70 9.15
C PHE A 82 0.86 13.28 10.12
N ASN A 83 -0.38 13.42 9.65
CA ASN A 83 -1.46 14.02 10.44
C ASN A 83 -1.83 13.17 11.67
N GLN A 84 -1.49 11.89 11.71
CA GLN A 84 -1.78 11.06 12.89
C GLN A 84 -0.84 11.36 14.06
N ILE A 85 0.33 11.96 13.80
CA ILE A 85 1.32 12.24 14.84
C ILE A 85 0.90 13.41 15.74
N GLU A 86 0.42 14.51 15.15
CA GLU A 86 0.07 15.73 15.90
C GLU A 86 -1.33 16.27 15.59
N GLY A 87 -2.07 15.65 14.67
CA GLY A 87 -3.40 16.12 14.29
C GLY A 87 -4.38 16.06 15.45
N THR A 88 -5.28 17.03 15.51
CA THR A 88 -6.27 17.18 16.59
C THR A 88 -7.65 16.65 16.23
N ASN A 89 -7.86 16.19 15.00
CA ASN A 89 -9.13 15.57 14.60
C ASN A 89 -9.34 14.22 15.30
N THR A 90 -10.60 13.79 15.41
CA THR A 90 -11.01 12.56 16.11
C THR A 90 -10.21 11.35 15.65
N ASN A 91 -10.00 11.19 14.33
CA ASN A 91 -9.22 10.10 13.78
C ASN A 91 -7.77 10.08 14.29
N ALA A 92 -7.09 11.23 14.33
CA ALA A 92 -5.72 11.31 14.81
C ALA A 92 -5.59 11.06 16.31
N VAL A 93 -6.56 11.52 17.10
CA VAL A 93 -6.65 11.21 18.53
C VAL A 93 -6.82 9.71 18.73
N GLU A 94 -7.75 9.08 18.02
CA GLU A 94 -7.99 7.64 18.13
C GLU A 94 -6.81 6.79 17.65
N VAL A 95 -6.16 7.16 16.55
CA VAL A 95 -4.94 6.49 16.09
C VAL A 95 -3.85 6.56 17.16
N ARG A 96 -3.62 7.71 17.79
CA ARG A 96 -2.64 7.80 18.88
C ARG A 96 -3.05 6.98 20.10
N ARG A 97 -4.35 6.94 20.43
CA ARG A 97 -4.84 6.13 21.55
C ARG A 97 -4.56 4.64 21.33
N VAL A 98 -4.84 4.10 20.14
CA VAL A 98 -4.63 2.68 19.85
C VAL A 98 -3.15 2.31 19.64
N LEU A 99 -2.33 3.27 19.23
CA LEU A 99 -0.89 3.08 19.10
C LEU A 99 -0.12 3.38 20.41
N ASN A 100 -0.78 3.85 21.47
CA ASN A 100 -0.06 4.23 22.68
C ASN A 100 0.66 3.03 23.31
N GLY A 101 1.99 3.15 23.47
CA GLY A 101 2.85 2.10 24.04
C GLY A 101 3.22 0.96 23.07
N GLU A 102 2.67 0.98 21.86
CA GLU A 102 2.95 0.01 20.80
C GLU A 102 4.30 0.27 20.10
N ARG A 103 4.71 -0.66 19.24
CA ARG A 103 5.94 -0.52 18.43
C ARG A 103 5.82 -1.09 17.03
N ALA A 104 6.74 -0.72 16.14
CA ALA A 104 6.96 -1.38 14.84
C ALA A 104 8.45 -1.62 14.58
N LYS A 105 8.82 -2.64 13.80
CA LYS A 105 10.25 -2.83 13.46
C LYS A 105 10.73 -1.70 12.55
N MET A 106 10.03 -1.46 11.44
CA MET A 106 10.28 -0.34 10.54
C MET A 106 9.10 0.63 10.51
N LEU A 107 9.33 1.89 10.89
CA LEU A 107 8.32 2.95 10.84
C LEU A 107 8.57 3.90 9.67
N TYR A 108 7.60 3.99 8.76
CA TYR A 108 7.58 4.98 7.69
C TYR A 108 6.54 6.06 7.97
N ILE A 109 6.99 7.30 8.09
CA ILE A 109 6.11 8.46 8.25
C ILE A 109 5.92 9.14 6.91
N LEU A 110 4.68 9.18 6.44
CA LEU A 110 4.34 9.68 5.12
C LEU A 110 4.08 11.19 5.18
N LEU A 111 4.83 11.93 4.35
CA LEU A 111 4.67 13.37 4.08
C LEU A 111 4.95 14.31 5.26
N TRP A 112 5.74 13.88 6.25
CA TRP A 112 6.22 14.76 7.32
C TRP A 112 7.13 15.87 6.79
N ARG A 113 7.04 17.08 7.35
CA ARG A 113 7.80 18.25 6.90
C ARG A 113 8.49 19.05 8.01
N ASP A 114 8.12 18.83 9.26
CA ASP A 114 8.53 19.69 10.38
C ASP A 114 9.84 19.24 11.06
N GLY A 115 10.68 18.51 10.33
CA GLY A 115 11.99 18.07 10.78
C GLY A 115 11.99 16.82 11.67
N ARG A 116 13.14 16.17 11.79
CA ARG A 116 13.30 14.88 12.48
C ARG A 116 13.01 14.96 13.98
N LYS A 117 13.54 15.98 14.67
CA LYS A 117 13.39 16.13 16.12
C LYS A 117 11.92 16.20 16.54
N ARG A 118 11.13 17.05 15.87
CA ARG A 118 9.70 17.21 16.19
C ARG A 118 8.91 15.93 15.94
N LEU A 119 9.25 15.17 14.89
CA LEU A 119 8.64 13.87 14.66
C LEU A 119 8.91 12.90 15.82
N GLU A 120 10.16 12.83 16.27
CA GLU A 120 10.54 11.96 17.38
C GLU A 120 9.87 12.38 18.69
N ASP A 121 9.78 13.68 18.97
CA ASP A 121 9.06 14.20 20.13
C ASP A 121 7.55 13.88 20.05
N GLY A 122 6.94 14.01 18.87
CA GLY A 122 5.54 13.66 18.62
C GLY A 122 5.25 12.18 18.83
N LEU A 123 6.15 11.29 18.38
CA LEU A 123 6.04 9.84 18.61
C LEU A 123 6.21 9.47 20.10
N LYS A 124 7.13 10.15 20.80
CA LYS A 124 7.35 9.97 22.24
C LYS A 124 6.13 10.40 23.07
N ALA A 125 5.40 11.42 22.65
CA ALA A 125 4.23 11.94 23.38
C ALA A 125 3.12 10.89 23.61
N PHE A 126 3.06 9.84 22.79
CA PHE A 126 2.18 8.69 22.98
C PHE A 126 2.95 7.36 23.05
N ASN A 127 4.21 7.40 23.51
CA ASN A 127 5.03 6.21 23.79
C ASN A 127 5.18 5.22 22.62
N TYR A 128 5.10 5.68 21.36
CA TYR A 128 5.28 4.79 20.21
C TYR A 128 6.75 4.53 19.95
N ARG A 129 7.13 3.26 19.88
CA ARG A 129 8.52 2.83 19.67
C ARG A 129 8.74 2.29 18.25
N TYR A 130 9.98 2.31 17.81
CA TYR A 130 10.39 1.72 16.55
C TYR A 130 11.85 1.29 16.59
N ASP A 131 12.23 0.30 15.79
CA ASP A 131 13.64 -0.07 15.64
C ASP A 131 14.32 0.86 14.60
N ASN A 132 13.60 1.19 13.53
CA ASN A 132 14.04 2.07 12.46
C ASN A 132 12.96 3.09 12.06
N LEU A 133 13.37 4.31 11.70
CA LEU A 133 12.48 5.41 11.31
C LEU A 133 12.90 6.12 10.04
N GLU A 134 11.97 6.22 9.09
CA GLU A 134 12.17 6.90 7.83
C GLU A 134 11.00 7.82 7.46
N ILE A 135 11.32 8.98 6.87
CA ILE A 135 10.33 9.91 6.33
C ILE A 135 10.20 9.67 4.82
N VAL A 136 8.99 9.39 4.36
CA VAL A 136 8.68 9.19 2.95
C VAL A 136 7.99 10.43 2.41
N ASP A 137 8.66 11.11 1.49
CA ASP A 137 8.08 12.26 0.82
C ASP A 137 7.12 11.86 -0.32
N ARG A 138 6.53 12.88 -0.95
CA ARG A 138 5.61 12.71 -2.07
C ARG A 138 6.26 12.02 -3.27
N TYR A 139 7.50 12.36 -3.58
CA TYR A 139 8.18 11.91 -4.78
C TYR A 139 8.55 10.42 -4.69
N ARG A 140 8.88 9.94 -3.49
CA ARG A 140 9.13 8.53 -3.21
C ARG A 140 7.85 7.69 -3.27
N ARG A 141 6.72 8.23 -2.81
CA ARG A 141 5.39 7.62 -3.04
C ARG A 141 5.05 7.53 -4.53
N MET A 142 5.23 8.62 -5.28
CA MET A 142 5.04 8.61 -6.74
C MET A 142 5.96 7.59 -7.43
N ALA A 143 7.17 7.39 -6.92
CA ALA A 143 8.09 6.39 -7.44
C ALA A 143 7.58 4.95 -7.28
N LEU A 144 6.88 4.61 -6.21
CA LEU A 144 6.23 3.29 -6.07
C LEU A 144 5.24 3.05 -7.21
N LEU A 145 4.38 4.05 -7.48
CA LEU A 145 3.37 3.94 -8.51
C LEU A 145 3.96 3.82 -9.93
N ASP A 146 5.00 4.60 -10.21
CA ASP A 146 5.70 4.55 -11.51
C ASP A 146 6.43 3.22 -11.70
N ARG A 147 7.17 2.75 -10.68
CA ARG A 147 8.03 1.56 -10.80
C ARG A 147 7.28 0.24 -10.74
N VAL A 148 6.23 0.14 -9.93
CA VAL A 148 5.46 -1.12 -9.78
C VAL A 148 4.22 -1.11 -10.66
N GLY A 149 3.43 -0.04 -10.61
CA GLY A 149 2.19 0.07 -11.37
C GLY A 149 2.36 0.51 -12.83
N GLY A 150 3.55 0.99 -13.22
CA GLY A 150 3.78 1.57 -14.55
C GLY A 150 2.93 2.81 -14.81
N MET A 151 2.54 3.53 -13.75
CA MET A 151 1.62 4.66 -13.81
C MET A 151 2.31 5.94 -13.35
N LYS A 152 2.26 6.96 -14.21
CA LYS A 152 2.74 8.31 -13.86
C LYS A 152 1.61 9.06 -13.16
N CYS A 153 1.83 9.45 -11.91
CA CYS A 153 0.91 10.23 -11.09
C CYS A 153 1.59 11.52 -10.64
N SER A 154 0.84 12.61 -10.55
CA SER A 154 1.34 13.92 -10.10
C SER A 154 1.02 14.25 -8.62
N GLU A 155 0.23 13.38 -7.97
CA GLU A 155 -0.43 13.52 -6.67
C GLU A 155 -0.91 14.95 -6.38
N LEU A 156 -1.63 15.58 -7.33
CA LEU A 156 -2.09 16.99 -7.21
C LEU A 156 -3.36 17.14 -6.39
N GLY A 157 -4.41 16.39 -6.75
CA GLY A 157 -5.71 16.38 -6.09
C GLY A 157 -5.87 15.21 -5.13
N ALA A 158 -7.02 15.13 -4.44
CA ALA A 158 -7.39 13.92 -3.72
C ALA A 158 -7.61 12.77 -4.71
N ASP A 159 -8.24 13.04 -5.84
CA ASP A 159 -8.56 12.04 -6.88
C ASP A 159 -7.33 11.47 -7.60
N ASP A 160 -6.20 12.20 -7.57
CA ASP A 160 -4.92 11.77 -8.14
C ASP A 160 -4.07 10.98 -7.13
N LYS A 161 -4.45 10.91 -5.84
CA LYS A 161 -3.69 10.19 -4.82
C LYS A 161 -4.28 8.81 -4.59
N CYS A 162 -3.41 7.81 -4.48
CA CYS A 162 -3.78 6.53 -3.92
C CYS A 162 -3.72 6.57 -2.38
N SER A 163 -4.52 5.72 -1.75
CA SER A 163 -4.53 5.60 -0.29
C SER A 163 -3.21 5.03 0.24
N ASN A 164 -3.01 5.14 1.56
CA ASN A 164 -1.87 4.51 2.21
C ASN A 164 -1.92 2.97 2.11
N GLY A 165 -3.12 2.40 1.96
CA GLY A 165 -3.33 0.98 1.63
C GLY A 165 -2.65 0.59 0.34
N ILE A 166 -2.92 1.34 -0.73
CA ILE A 166 -2.30 1.06 -2.02
C ILE A 166 -0.81 1.36 -2.04
N ASN A 167 -0.36 2.41 -1.35
CA ASN A 167 1.08 2.65 -1.17
C ASN A 167 1.76 1.46 -0.47
N ALA A 168 1.12 0.86 0.54
CA ALA A 168 1.63 -0.31 1.23
C ALA A 168 1.69 -1.55 0.32
N VAL A 169 0.67 -1.77 -0.53
CA VAL A 169 0.67 -2.85 -1.53
C VAL A 169 1.82 -2.68 -2.52
N LEU A 170 1.96 -1.48 -3.12
CA LEU A 170 3.06 -1.20 -4.04
C LEU A 170 4.41 -1.32 -3.37
N PHE A 171 4.53 -0.89 -2.11
CA PHE A 171 5.73 -1.04 -1.31
C PHE A 171 6.08 -2.51 -1.08
N ALA A 172 5.09 -3.35 -0.73
CA ALA A 172 5.29 -4.78 -0.54
C ALA A 172 5.82 -5.46 -1.82
N LEU A 173 5.18 -5.20 -2.96
CA LEU A 173 5.61 -5.71 -4.25
C LEU A 173 7.01 -5.24 -4.63
N TYR A 174 7.30 -3.95 -4.48
CA TYR A 174 8.62 -3.38 -4.78
C TYR A 174 9.73 -4.00 -3.91
N ASN A 175 9.40 -4.34 -2.66
CA ASN A 175 10.33 -4.93 -1.70
C ASN A 175 10.29 -6.46 -1.70
N GLY A 176 9.85 -7.12 -2.78
CA GLY A 176 10.06 -8.56 -2.98
C GLY A 176 9.01 -9.49 -2.39
N ALA A 177 7.84 -8.97 -1.98
CA ALA A 177 6.75 -9.83 -1.50
C ALA A 177 6.41 -10.92 -2.53
N THR A 178 6.37 -12.18 -2.09
CA THR A 178 6.01 -13.30 -2.99
C THR A 178 4.52 -13.34 -3.30
N ALA A 179 3.71 -12.76 -2.40
CA ALA A 179 2.29 -12.49 -2.56
C ALA A 179 1.93 -11.33 -1.63
N VAL A 180 0.90 -10.56 -1.99
CA VAL A 180 0.36 -9.50 -1.14
C VAL A 180 -1.10 -9.81 -0.82
N VAL A 181 -1.41 -9.97 0.46
CA VAL A 181 -2.76 -10.21 0.96
C VAL A 181 -3.26 -8.93 1.63
N ILE A 182 -4.30 -8.31 1.08
CA ILE A 182 -4.91 -7.13 1.67
C ILE A 182 -6.06 -7.52 2.61
N THR A 183 -6.21 -6.79 3.70
CA THR A 183 -7.37 -6.90 4.58
C THR A 183 -7.59 -5.59 5.31
N GLY A 184 -8.85 -5.24 5.64
CA GLY A 184 -9.17 -3.92 6.16
C GLY A 184 -8.94 -2.83 5.12
N ILE A 185 -8.87 -3.19 3.83
CA ILE A 185 -8.74 -2.26 2.70
C ILE A 185 -9.91 -2.54 1.78
N ASN A 186 -11.03 -1.87 2.04
CA ASN A 186 -12.18 -1.89 1.13
C ASN A 186 -12.37 -0.49 0.52
N PRO A 187 -12.04 -0.30 -0.78
CA PRO A 187 -12.35 0.91 -1.53
C PRO A 187 -13.83 1.30 -1.46
N ASP A 188 -14.75 0.33 -1.43
CA ASP A 188 -16.20 0.58 -1.42
C ASP A 188 -16.75 0.86 0.00
N SER A 189 -15.91 0.77 1.04
CA SER A 189 -16.30 1.09 2.42
C SER A 189 -16.05 2.56 2.78
N GLY A 190 -17.07 3.22 3.33
CA GLY A 190 -17.04 4.62 3.74
C GLY A 190 -16.57 4.90 5.17
N GLY A 191 -15.91 3.95 5.85
CA GLY A 191 -15.61 4.05 7.29
C GLY A 191 -14.21 3.59 7.70
N HIS A 192 -13.83 3.91 8.94
CA HIS A 192 -12.62 3.44 9.62
C HIS A 192 -12.98 2.63 10.88
N VAL A 193 -12.27 1.54 11.22
CA VAL A 193 -12.52 0.69 12.41
C VAL A 193 -12.63 1.51 13.71
N TYR A 194 -11.89 2.62 13.78
CA TYR A 194 -11.74 3.42 15.01
C TYR A 194 -12.60 4.69 15.02
N ASN A 195 -13.46 4.92 14.02
CA ASN A 195 -14.31 6.11 13.95
C ASN A 195 -15.75 5.74 13.57
N GLN A 196 -16.72 6.16 14.39
CA GLN A 196 -18.17 6.10 14.07
C GLN A 196 -18.61 7.22 13.11
N GLU A 197 -17.71 8.13 12.73
CA GLU A 197 -18.00 9.20 11.79
C GLU A 197 -17.77 8.72 10.35
N ASN A 198 -18.87 8.55 9.60
CA ASN A 198 -18.94 8.18 8.18
C ASN A 198 -18.31 9.25 7.27
N LEU A 199 -16.99 9.46 7.36
CA LEU A 199 -16.26 10.35 6.46
C LEU A 199 -16.12 9.72 5.07
N THR A 200 -16.69 10.37 4.05
CA THR A 200 -16.65 9.92 2.66
C THR A 200 -15.21 9.75 2.17
N ARG A 201 -14.85 8.53 1.75
CA ARG A 201 -13.50 8.19 1.28
C ARG A 201 -13.27 8.78 -0.12
N LEU A 202 -12.26 9.64 -0.27
CA LEU A 202 -12.01 10.38 -1.53
C LEU A 202 -11.21 9.60 -2.59
N HIS A 203 -10.69 8.40 -2.30
CA HIS A 203 -9.70 7.70 -3.14
C HIS A 203 -10.21 6.42 -3.84
N ILE A 204 -11.52 6.16 -3.79
CA ILE A 204 -12.12 4.86 -4.15
C ILE A 204 -11.80 4.45 -5.59
N GLY A 205 -12.04 5.35 -6.55
CA GLY A 205 -11.84 5.05 -7.97
C GLY A 205 -10.38 4.74 -8.31
N LYS A 206 -9.44 5.50 -7.74
CA LYS A 206 -8.01 5.33 -8.02
C LYS A 206 -7.44 4.06 -7.40
N ASP A 207 -7.84 3.74 -6.18
CA ASP A 207 -7.40 2.52 -5.50
C ASP A 207 -7.85 1.27 -6.28
N ARG A 208 -9.11 1.26 -6.74
CA ARG A 208 -9.66 0.17 -7.57
C ARG A 208 -8.92 0.03 -8.90
N GLU A 209 -8.70 1.12 -9.62
CA GLU A 209 -7.97 1.13 -10.90
C GLU A 209 -6.57 0.51 -10.73
N ILE A 210 -5.85 0.88 -9.67
CA ILE A 210 -4.50 0.38 -9.41
C ILE A 210 -4.51 -1.12 -9.12
N LEU A 211 -5.40 -1.60 -8.24
CA LEU A 211 -5.47 -3.02 -7.90
C LEU A 211 -5.80 -3.90 -9.12
N LEU A 212 -6.80 -3.49 -9.90
CA LEU A 212 -7.19 -4.23 -11.11
C LEU A 212 -6.07 -4.24 -12.15
N ARG A 213 -5.36 -3.12 -12.31
CA ARG A 213 -4.20 -3.06 -13.22
C ARG A 213 -3.08 -4.00 -12.78
N LEU A 214 -2.75 -4.04 -11.49
CA LEU A 214 -1.71 -4.92 -10.97
C LEU A 214 -2.08 -6.39 -11.19
N ILE A 215 -3.34 -6.76 -10.96
CA ILE A 215 -3.82 -8.13 -11.25
C ILE A 215 -3.75 -8.42 -12.76
N GLY A 216 -4.16 -7.48 -13.61
CA GLY A 216 -4.04 -7.62 -15.06
C GLY A 216 -2.60 -7.75 -15.55
N GLN A 217 -1.63 -7.29 -14.76
CA GLN A 217 -0.19 -7.46 -14.99
C GLN A 217 0.37 -8.77 -14.41
N GLY A 218 -0.46 -9.59 -13.76
CA GLY A 218 -0.06 -10.87 -13.16
C GLY A 218 0.61 -10.75 -11.79
N TYR A 219 0.47 -9.62 -11.09
CA TYR A 219 0.97 -9.52 -9.72
C TYR A 219 0.14 -10.40 -8.75
N PRO A 220 0.78 -11.10 -7.80
CA PRO A 220 0.11 -12.02 -6.87
C PRO A 220 -0.57 -11.24 -5.73
N ILE A 221 -1.69 -10.59 -6.03
CA ILE A 221 -2.48 -9.80 -5.08
C ILE A 221 -3.78 -10.53 -4.75
N PHE A 222 -4.04 -10.66 -3.45
CA PHE A 222 -5.20 -11.33 -2.88
C PHE A 222 -5.84 -10.44 -1.83
N THR A 223 -7.09 -10.73 -1.47
CA THR A 223 -7.75 -10.19 -0.28
C THR A 223 -8.07 -11.30 0.70
N ALA A 224 -7.99 -11.04 2.01
CA ALA A 224 -8.54 -11.94 3.02
C ALA A 224 -10.02 -11.64 3.32
N ASP A 225 -10.55 -10.54 2.80
CA ASP A 225 -11.92 -10.10 3.07
C ASP A 225 -12.89 -10.59 1.96
N PRO A 226 -13.84 -11.50 2.27
CA PRO A 226 -14.75 -12.06 1.25
C PRO A 226 -15.62 -11.02 0.54
N ALA A 227 -16.10 -10.02 1.28
CA ALA A 227 -16.90 -8.93 0.70
C ALA A 227 -16.10 -8.10 -0.32
N VAL A 228 -14.80 -7.89 -0.07
CA VAL A 228 -13.90 -7.19 -1.00
C VAL A 228 -13.61 -8.04 -2.22
N ALA A 229 -13.44 -9.35 -2.04
CA ALA A 229 -13.27 -10.28 -3.16
C ALA A 229 -14.47 -10.21 -4.10
N GLN A 230 -15.68 -10.23 -3.53
CA GLN A 230 -16.93 -10.16 -4.28
C GLN A 230 -17.13 -8.80 -4.97
N SER A 231 -16.89 -7.67 -4.29
CA SER A 231 -17.20 -6.34 -4.85
C SER A 231 -16.20 -5.90 -5.93
N LEU A 232 -14.91 -6.22 -5.73
CA LEU A 232 -13.84 -5.78 -6.62
C LEU A 232 -13.41 -6.83 -7.63
N GLY A 233 -13.80 -8.10 -7.45
CA GLY A 233 -13.29 -9.22 -8.23
C GLY A 233 -11.84 -9.58 -7.91
N LEU A 234 -11.36 -9.25 -6.71
CA LEU A 234 -10.02 -9.66 -6.28
C LEU A 234 -10.00 -11.15 -5.92
N PRO A 235 -8.91 -11.88 -6.21
CA PRO A 235 -8.72 -13.23 -5.71
C PRO A 235 -8.82 -13.29 -4.18
N LEU A 236 -9.63 -14.20 -3.65
CA LEU A 236 -9.67 -14.48 -2.22
C LEU A 236 -8.42 -15.28 -1.83
N TRP A 237 -7.83 -14.97 -0.68
CA TRP A 237 -6.73 -15.75 -0.13
C TRP A 237 -7.25 -17.03 0.54
N GLU A 238 -7.00 -18.17 -0.10
CA GLU A 238 -7.40 -19.50 0.39
C GLU A 238 -6.21 -20.31 0.97
N GLY A 239 -5.07 -19.67 1.19
CA GLY A 239 -3.85 -20.31 1.68
C GLY A 239 -2.70 -20.34 0.66
N LYS A 240 -1.51 -20.67 1.14
CA LYS A 240 -0.26 -20.54 0.36
C LYS A 240 -0.22 -21.47 -0.85
N ALA A 241 -0.74 -22.69 -0.69
CA ALA A 241 -0.74 -23.69 -1.76
C ALA A 241 -1.56 -23.21 -2.96
N ARG A 242 -2.75 -22.66 -2.71
CA ARG A 242 -3.63 -22.13 -3.75
C ARG A 242 -3.02 -20.90 -4.45
N ALA A 243 -2.43 -19.99 -3.68
CA ALA A 243 -1.76 -18.81 -4.22
C ALA A 243 -0.59 -19.17 -5.16
N ARG A 244 0.21 -20.19 -4.80
CA ARG A 244 1.29 -20.70 -5.66
C ARG A 244 0.73 -21.25 -6.99
N GLN A 245 -0.31 -22.09 -6.93
CA GLN A 245 -0.96 -22.63 -8.12
C GLN A 245 -1.49 -21.53 -9.06
N MET A 246 -2.13 -20.50 -8.51
CA MET A 246 -2.66 -19.38 -9.30
C MET A 246 -1.54 -18.57 -9.95
N SER A 247 -0.46 -18.28 -9.21
CA SER A 247 0.69 -17.54 -9.73
C SER A 247 1.40 -18.30 -10.84
N GLU A 248 1.56 -19.63 -10.69
CA GLU A 248 2.14 -20.49 -11.71
C GLU A 248 1.25 -20.58 -12.97
N ALA A 249 -0.07 -20.68 -12.80
CA ALA A 249 -1.01 -20.69 -13.91
C ALA A 249 -0.97 -19.38 -14.70
N GLN A 250 -0.92 -18.24 -14.01
CA GLN A 250 -0.80 -16.91 -14.64
C GLN A 250 0.54 -16.76 -15.38
N ALA A 251 1.64 -17.20 -14.77
CA ALA A 251 2.96 -17.19 -15.40
C ALA A 251 3.01 -18.07 -16.66
N ARG A 252 2.31 -19.22 -16.66
CA ARG A 252 2.17 -20.07 -17.85
C ARG A 252 1.35 -19.38 -18.93
N ALA A 253 0.18 -18.81 -18.59
CA ALA A 253 -0.68 -18.11 -19.54
C ALA A 253 0.07 -16.98 -20.27
N ALA A 254 0.79 -16.13 -19.53
CA ALA A 254 1.56 -15.02 -20.10
C ALA A 254 2.69 -15.46 -21.05
N ARG A 255 3.26 -16.67 -20.85
CA ARG A 255 4.26 -17.25 -21.77
C ARG A 255 3.65 -17.77 -23.06
N THR A 256 2.40 -18.23 -23.03
CA THR A 256 1.67 -18.68 -24.23
C THR A 256 1.29 -17.51 -25.13
N ASP A 257 0.85 -16.39 -24.53
CA ASP A 257 0.43 -15.19 -25.27
C ASP A 257 1.61 -14.38 -25.85
N SER A 258 2.83 -14.65 -25.41
CA SER A 258 4.05 -13.95 -25.86
C SER A 258 4.86 -14.70 -26.92
N LYS A 259 4.41 -15.87 -27.41
CA LYS A 259 5.04 -16.53 -28.56
C LYS A 259 4.74 -15.72 -29.84
N PRO A 260 5.74 -15.17 -30.54
CA PRO A 260 5.50 -14.59 -31.86
C PRO A 260 5.07 -15.72 -32.81
N ALA A 261 4.03 -15.47 -33.60
CA ALA A 261 3.61 -16.36 -34.68
C ALA A 261 4.85 -16.69 -35.53
N GLY A 262 5.16 -17.98 -35.63
CA GLY A 262 6.38 -18.47 -36.26
C GLY A 262 6.56 -17.89 -37.66
N VAL A 263 7.78 -17.40 -37.91
CA VAL A 263 8.28 -17.10 -39.26
C VAL A 263 8.08 -18.35 -40.11
N LEU A 264 7.10 -18.31 -41.02
CA LEU A 264 6.96 -19.27 -42.09
C LEU A 264 8.18 -19.11 -43.00
N THR A 265 9.16 -20.01 -42.86
CA THR A 265 10.22 -20.20 -43.86
C THR A 265 9.55 -20.62 -45.18
N PRO A 266 9.73 -19.87 -46.28
CA PRO A 266 9.27 -20.33 -47.57
C PRO A 266 10.17 -21.48 -48.03
N SER A 267 9.55 -22.62 -48.29
CA SER A 267 10.15 -23.74 -49.00
C SER A 267 10.62 -23.26 -50.38
N LEU A 268 11.87 -23.56 -50.70
CA LEU A 268 12.48 -23.41 -52.01
C LEU A 268 11.63 -24.10 -53.09
N GLY A 269 11.45 -23.39 -54.21
CA GLY A 269 10.98 -23.86 -55.50
C GLY A 269 11.73 -23.11 -56.60
#